data_AF-A0A7V4MS39-F1
#
_entry.id   AF-A0A7V4MS39-F1
#
_cell.length_a   1.000
_cell.length_b   1.000
_cell.length_c   1.000
_cell.angle_alpha   90.00
_cell.angle_beta   90.00
_cell.angle_gamma   90.00
#
_symmetry.space_group_name_H-M   'P 1'
#
loop_
_entity.id
_entity.type
_entity.pdbx_description
1 polymer ?
#
loop_
_entity_poly.entity_id
_entity_poly.type
_entity_poly.pdbx_seq_one_letter_code
_entity_poly.pdbx_strand_id
1 'polypeptide(L)'
;MTKKQEKKEYPPQTIFVALDGKDNLSGTKNKPLGTLHAAIRKAKQYQTEDGLNRPVQIFLRGGVYFMDKPLILGNKDSGAPQKGNPWTGFSAPKLLEFRAYGNEKVIISGGRKITEWEKGIVNGVRCWKAYLPEVKMRKWYFRQLWVNGHRRERPVLPEKGFYRMELVPDIKQGETPWQKGQNRFVCAEGDIKQWKNINDVEIHGFNFWIDERMWIKSFDPKTRMVNLDRNSRFYLNDEWSGKGSQYRVENIFEELKKPGQWYLDRKDGILYYIPLKGEEMREAEIIAPRLAELVRIEGEDMDKKSACGFLFDGITFAHNEWIAPSDWSSSAQAAHEVPGAVNIKNARYVTLQNCVIEHTGTYGVDVESSFEVRVENCVIRDLGAGGVKIWHGCRRCHVLNNEIADGGHIYGAGVGALIGKTAGTRLIHNDIHDFYYSGVSVGWTWGYQEADTWGNIIEYNHIHDLGKYMLSDMGGIYCLGTQPGTRLRFNLIHDVYSRTYGG
;
A
#
# COMPACT_ATOMS: atom_id res chain seq x y z
N MET A 1 -1.31 56.32 15.91
CA MET A 1 -1.96 55.82 14.68
C MET A 1 -1.20 54.59 14.19
N THR A 2 -1.59 53.41 14.64
CA THR A 2 -1.08 52.13 14.14
C THR A 2 -1.76 51.85 12.80
N LYS A 3 -1.00 51.88 11.70
CA LYS A 3 -1.49 51.45 10.38
C LYS A 3 -1.92 49.98 10.49
N LYS A 4 -3.24 49.72 10.49
CA LYS A 4 -3.79 48.42 10.15
C LYS A 4 -3.28 48.09 8.74
N GLN A 5 -2.33 47.17 8.62
CA GLN A 5 -2.05 46.52 7.33
C GLN A 5 -3.33 45.80 6.92
N GLU A 6 -4.04 46.33 5.94
CA GLU A 6 -5.09 45.61 5.24
C GLU A 6 -4.50 44.31 4.69
N LYS A 7 -4.94 43.17 5.22
CA LYS A 7 -4.58 41.85 4.71
C LYS A 7 -5.14 41.75 3.29
N LYS A 8 -4.28 41.88 2.28
CA LYS A 8 -4.63 41.53 0.89
C LYS A 8 -4.88 40.02 0.82
N GLU A 9 -6.14 39.61 0.90
CA GLU A 9 -6.56 38.26 0.49
C GLU A 9 -6.52 38.20 -1.04
N TYR A 10 -5.61 37.39 -1.56
CA TYR A 10 -5.56 37.13 -3.00
C TYR A 10 -6.55 36.00 -3.31
N PRO A 11 -7.39 36.13 -4.36
CA PRO A 11 -8.24 35.04 -4.79
C PRO A 11 -7.39 33.81 -5.16
N PRO A 12 -7.92 32.58 -4.97
CA PRO A 12 -7.24 31.37 -5.39
C PRO A 12 -6.84 31.44 -6.87
N GLN A 13 -5.63 31.00 -7.20
CA GLN A 13 -5.23 30.81 -8.59
C GLN A 13 -5.73 29.46 -9.08
N THR A 14 -6.42 29.44 -10.21
CA THR A 14 -6.86 28.19 -10.84
C THR A 14 -5.91 27.75 -11.96
N ILE A 15 -5.63 26.45 -12.02
CA ILE A 15 -4.89 25.74 -13.07
C ILE A 15 -5.73 24.53 -13.51
N PHE A 16 -5.84 24.30 -14.81
CA PHE A 16 -6.53 23.13 -15.38
C PHE A 16 -5.55 22.15 -16.01
N VAL A 17 -5.80 20.86 -15.78
CA VAL A 17 -5.05 19.72 -16.35
C VAL A 17 -6.03 18.78 -17.04
N ALA A 18 -5.71 18.33 -18.25
CA ALA A 18 -6.55 17.43 -19.04
C ALA A 18 -5.69 16.49 -19.90
N LEU A 19 -6.21 15.32 -20.25
CA LEU A 19 -5.50 14.32 -21.07
C LEU A 19 -5.15 14.80 -22.49
N ASP A 20 -5.94 15.71 -23.05
CA ASP A 20 -5.71 16.38 -24.34
C ASP A 20 -4.91 17.69 -24.21
N GLY A 21 -4.52 18.06 -22.98
CA GLY A 21 -3.72 19.23 -22.67
C GLY A 21 -2.26 19.09 -23.12
N LYS A 22 -1.51 20.19 -23.03
CA LYS A 22 -0.07 20.21 -23.32
C LYS A 22 0.67 21.01 -22.26
N ASP A 23 1.83 20.49 -21.84
CA ASP A 23 2.62 21.04 -20.73
C ASP A 23 3.18 22.46 -20.96
N ASN A 24 3.18 22.93 -22.21
CA ASN A 24 3.61 24.28 -22.59
C ASN A 24 2.45 25.29 -22.67
N LEU A 25 1.21 24.87 -22.41
CA LEU A 25 0.04 25.74 -22.42
C LEU A 25 -0.10 26.54 -21.12
N SER A 26 -1.05 27.48 -21.11
CA SER A 26 -1.24 28.41 -20.00
C SER A 26 -1.82 27.78 -18.73
N GLY A 27 -2.44 26.60 -18.81
CA GLY A 27 -3.18 25.96 -17.72
C GLY A 27 -4.54 26.60 -17.45
N THR A 28 -5.14 27.26 -18.45
CA THR A 28 -6.51 27.79 -18.37
C THR A 28 -7.49 26.73 -18.83
N LYS A 29 -8.79 26.91 -18.56
CA LYS A 29 -9.84 25.94 -18.95
C LYS A 29 -9.81 25.59 -20.45
N ASN A 30 -9.51 26.56 -21.32
CA ASN A 30 -9.46 26.37 -22.77
C ASN A 30 -8.07 25.95 -23.29
N LYS A 31 -7.03 26.04 -22.44
CA LYS A 31 -5.65 25.66 -22.78
C LYS A 31 -5.04 24.93 -21.56
N PRO A 32 -5.55 23.73 -21.22
CA PRO A 32 -5.13 22.99 -20.04
C PRO A 32 -3.71 22.42 -20.21
N LEU A 33 -3.05 22.18 -19.08
CA LEU A 33 -1.77 21.44 -19.04
C LEU A 33 -2.02 19.94 -19.25
N GLY A 34 -1.00 19.21 -19.71
CA GLY A 34 -1.11 17.77 -19.96
C GLY A 34 -0.80 16.91 -18.73
N THR A 35 0.01 17.41 -17.79
CA THR A 35 0.48 16.63 -16.64
C THR A 35 0.32 17.35 -15.30
N LEU A 36 0.22 16.56 -14.22
CA LEU A 36 0.25 17.08 -12.85
C LEU A 36 1.59 17.77 -12.54
N HIS A 37 2.71 17.23 -13.04
CA HIS A 37 4.02 17.85 -12.83
C HIS A 37 4.11 19.23 -13.50
N ALA A 38 3.48 19.43 -14.67
CA ALA A 38 3.37 20.76 -15.27
C ALA A 38 2.54 21.71 -14.41
N ALA A 39 1.44 21.22 -13.82
CA ALA A 39 0.61 22.02 -12.92
C ALA A 39 1.37 22.47 -11.67
N ILE A 40 2.18 21.59 -11.08
CA ILE A 40 3.08 21.97 -9.99
C ILE A 40 4.10 23.02 -10.47
N ARG A 41 4.80 22.78 -11.59
CA ARG A 41 5.76 23.76 -12.15
C ARG A 41 5.10 25.13 -12.37
N LYS A 42 3.83 25.15 -12.81
CA LYS A 42 3.05 26.36 -12.98
C LYS A 42 2.68 27.00 -11.64
N ALA A 43 2.29 26.21 -10.64
CA ALA A 43 2.03 26.66 -9.28
C ALA A 43 3.26 27.32 -8.63
N LYS A 44 4.48 26.89 -9.00
CA LYS A 44 5.73 27.51 -8.52
C LYS A 44 5.87 29.00 -8.85
N GLN A 45 5.13 29.51 -9.84
CA GLN A 45 5.11 30.95 -10.16
C GLN A 45 4.51 31.80 -9.03
N TYR A 46 3.79 31.17 -8.09
CA TYR A 46 3.19 31.82 -6.93
C TYR A 46 3.98 31.54 -5.63
N GLN A 47 5.14 30.88 -5.71
CA GLN A 47 6.01 30.65 -4.56
C GLN A 47 6.79 31.93 -4.18
N THR A 48 7.00 32.09 -2.88
CA THR A 48 7.87 33.09 -2.24
C THR A 48 8.79 32.37 -1.26
N GLU A 49 9.72 33.10 -0.62
CA GLU A 49 10.60 32.54 0.41
C GLU A 49 9.81 31.85 1.54
N ASP A 50 8.64 32.38 1.88
CA ASP A 50 7.76 31.85 2.92
C ASP A 50 6.77 30.77 2.43
N GLY A 51 6.87 30.31 1.17
CA GLY A 51 5.91 29.38 0.55
C GLY A 51 4.93 30.08 -0.41
N LEU A 52 3.77 29.47 -0.69
CA LEU A 52 2.79 30.04 -1.62
C LEU A 52 2.26 31.41 -1.17
N ASN A 53 2.24 32.39 -2.10
CA ASN A 53 1.72 33.73 -1.82
C ASN A 53 0.19 33.84 -1.90
N ARG A 54 -0.49 32.81 -2.44
CA ARG A 54 -1.95 32.67 -2.52
C ARG A 54 -2.31 31.18 -2.64
N PRO A 55 -3.55 30.76 -2.32
CA PRO A 55 -4.00 29.39 -2.62
C PRO A 55 -3.91 29.10 -4.13
N VAL A 56 -3.59 27.86 -4.48
CA VAL A 56 -3.56 27.38 -5.88
C VAL A 56 -4.43 26.14 -5.99
N GLN A 57 -5.39 26.17 -6.91
CA GLN A 57 -6.31 25.07 -7.20
C GLN A 57 -5.98 24.47 -8.56
N ILE A 58 -5.65 23.19 -8.57
CA ILE A 58 -5.41 22.40 -9.76
C ILE A 58 -6.65 21.53 -10.00
N PHE A 59 -7.45 21.88 -11.01
CA PHE A 59 -8.58 21.06 -11.46
C PHE A 59 -8.12 20.06 -12.51
N LEU A 60 -8.34 18.78 -12.22
CA LEU A 60 -8.06 17.65 -13.09
C LEU A 60 -9.35 17.25 -13.83
N ARG A 61 -9.28 17.21 -15.16
CA ARG A 61 -10.35 16.66 -15.99
C ARG A 61 -10.35 15.14 -15.95
N GLY A 62 -11.50 14.53 -16.20
CA GLY A 62 -11.72 13.09 -16.11
C GLY A 62 -10.79 12.28 -17.02
N GLY A 63 -10.34 11.14 -16.52
CA GLY A 63 -9.46 10.22 -17.23
C GLY A 63 -8.38 9.58 -16.35
N VAL A 64 -7.57 8.73 -16.99
CA VAL A 64 -6.44 8.03 -16.35
C VAL A 64 -5.13 8.72 -16.70
N TYR A 65 -4.50 9.31 -15.71
CA TYR A 65 -3.18 9.94 -15.79
C TYR A 65 -2.11 8.92 -15.40
N PHE A 66 -1.53 8.25 -16.39
CA PHE A 66 -0.39 7.35 -16.18
C PHE A 66 0.89 8.16 -15.90
N MET A 67 1.44 8.00 -14.70
CA MET A 67 2.58 8.75 -14.21
C MET A 67 3.90 8.07 -14.62
N ASP A 68 4.87 8.86 -15.09
CA ASP A 68 6.23 8.40 -15.37
C ASP A 68 7.11 8.38 -14.11
N LYS A 69 6.76 9.20 -13.12
CA LYS A 69 7.41 9.32 -11.82
C LYS A 69 6.42 9.80 -10.75
N PRO A 70 6.70 9.58 -9.46
CA PRO A 70 5.84 10.04 -8.37
C PRO A 70 5.61 11.55 -8.37
N LEU A 71 4.49 11.97 -7.78
CA LEU A 71 4.22 13.36 -7.44
C LEU A 71 4.93 13.71 -6.12
N ILE A 72 6.02 14.46 -6.19
CA ILE A 72 6.79 14.84 -5.00
C ILE A 72 6.44 16.29 -4.63
N LEU A 73 5.96 16.48 -3.40
CA LEU A 73 5.58 17.77 -2.83
C LEU A 73 6.39 18.01 -1.56
N GLY A 74 7.12 19.12 -1.50
CA GLY A 74 7.98 19.44 -0.35
C GLY A 74 7.63 20.72 0.38
N ASN A 75 8.45 21.07 1.37
CA ASN A 75 8.47 22.38 2.03
C ASN A 75 8.48 23.57 1.04
N LYS A 76 9.15 23.42 -0.11
CA LYS A 76 9.17 24.45 -1.17
C LYS A 76 7.83 24.62 -1.89
N ASP A 77 7.01 23.57 -1.91
CA ASP A 77 5.68 23.56 -2.55
C ASP A 77 4.55 23.91 -1.57
N SER A 78 4.90 24.21 -0.32
CA SER A 78 3.98 24.35 0.79
C SER A 78 3.29 25.72 0.85
N GLY A 79 2.12 25.73 1.49
CA GLY A 79 1.48 26.94 1.99
C GLY A 79 2.18 27.47 3.24
N ALA A 80 2.38 28.78 3.32
CA ALA A 80 2.90 29.43 4.51
C ALA A 80 1.91 29.27 5.70
N PRO A 81 2.29 28.64 6.83
CA PRO A 81 1.52 28.81 8.06
C PRO A 81 1.68 30.27 8.51
N GLN A 82 0.58 30.99 8.79
CA GLN A 82 0.72 32.33 9.39
C GLN A 82 1.43 32.19 10.75
N LYS A 83 2.36 33.09 11.06
CA LYS A 83 3.09 33.12 12.33
C LYS A 83 2.11 33.03 13.50
N GLY A 84 2.23 31.99 14.31
CA GLY A 84 1.35 31.69 15.45
C GLY A 84 1.89 30.57 16.33
N ASN A 85 1.32 30.43 17.52
CA ASN A 85 1.71 29.42 18.50
C ASN A 85 1.60 28.00 17.90
N PRO A 86 2.66 27.17 17.91
CA PRO A 86 2.65 25.81 17.35
C PRO A 86 1.65 24.86 18.04
N TRP A 87 1.08 25.24 19.19
CA TRP A 87 0.19 24.44 20.03
C TRP A 87 -1.29 24.88 20.03
N THR A 88 -1.64 26.04 19.47
CA THR A 88 -3.04 26.48 19.32
C THR A 88 -3.39 26.60 17.83
N GLY A 89 -4.47 25.95 17.40
CA GLY A 89 -4.83 25.82 16.00
C GLY A 89 -5.06 27.13 15.22
N PHE A 90 -4.82 26.98 13.91
CA PHE A 90 -5.40 27.69 12.76
C PHE A 90 -5.03 29.17 12.51
N SER A 91 -4.05 29.34 11.61
CA SER A 91 -4.41 29.91 10.30
C SER A 91 -4.30 28.79 9.28
N ALA A 92 -5.34 28.55 8.47
CA ALA A 92 -5.26 27.60 7.37
C ALA A 92 -4.09 28.01 6.46
N PRO A 93 -3.13 27.11 6.15
CA PRO A 93 -2.07 27.44 5.21
C PRO A 93 -2.68 27.75 3.84
N LYS A 94 -1.99 28.55 3.03
CA LYS A 94 -2.40 28.77 1.63
C LYS A 94 -2.25 27.47 0.86
N LEU A 95 -3.37 26.81 0.57
CA LEU A 95 -3.37 25.44 0.08
C LEU A 95 -2.89 25.31 -1.37
N LEU A 96 -2.14 24.25 -1.65
CA LEU A 96 -2.06 23.66 -2.99
C LEU A 96 -3.07 22.51 -3.05
N GLU A 97 -4.14 22.71 -3.84
CA GLU A 97 -5.28 21.81 -3.90
C GLU A 97 -5.30 21.08 -5.25
N PHE A 98 -5.45 19.76 -5.22
CA PHE A 98 -5.70 18.91 -6.37
C PHE A 98 -7.14 18.42 -6.29
N ARG A 99 -7.96 18.82 -7.26
CA ARG A 99 -9.39 18.53 -7.27
C ARG A 99 -9.82 17.89 -8.58
N ALA A 100 -10.69 16.89 -8.52
CA ALA A 100 -11.47 16.52 -9.69
C ALA A 100 -12.34 17.70 -10.15
N TYR A 101 -12.51 17.84 -11.47
CA TYR A 101 -13.36 18.88 -12.03
C TYR A 101 -14.83 18.43 -12.00
N GLY A 102 -15.63 18.99 -11.09
CA GLY A 102 -17.02 18.57 -10.89
C GLY A 102 -17.08 17.12 -10.41
N ASN A 103 -17.90 16.30 -11.05
CA ASN A 103 -18.05 14.87 -10.74
C ASN A 103 -17.26 13.96 -11.70
N GLU A 104 -16.28 14.51 -12.43
CA GLU A 104 -15.48 13.72 -13.38
C GLU A 104 -14.57 12.74 -12.63
N LYS A 105 -14.50 11.46 -13.09
CA LYS A 105 -13.62 10.45 -12.49
C LYS A 105 -12.17 10.69 -12.91
N VAL A 106 -11.31 10.99 -11.95
CA VAL A 106 -9.87 11.23 -12.15
C VAL A 106 -9.06 10.11 -11.49
N ILE A 107 -8.24 9.41 -12.27
CA ILE A 107 -7.34 8.36 -11.77
C ILE A 107 -5.90 8.77 -12.00
N ILE A 108 -5.12 8.87 -10.93
CA ILE A 108 -3.65 8.96 -10.97
C ILE A 108 -3.13 7.52 -10.87
N SER A 109 -2.54 7.05 -11.96
CA SER A 109 -2.09 5.67 -12.10
C SER A 109 -0.57 5.58 -12.09
N GLY A 110 -0.02 4.77 -11.20
CA GLY A 110 1.40 4.38 -11.19
C GLY A 110 1.71 3.21 -12.11
N GLY A 111 0.71 2.76 -12.87
CA GLY A 111 0.81 1.60 -13.74
C GLY A 111 1.22 1.95 -15.16
N ARG A 112 1.25 0.91 -15.99
CA ARG A 112 1.38 0.98 -17.44
C ARG A 112 0.32 0.08 -18.05
N LYS A 113 -0.45 0.63 -18.99
CA LYS A 113 -1.34 -0.17 -19.84
C LYS A 113 -0.50 -1.08 -20.72
N ILE A 114 -0.78 -2.38 -20.69
CA ILE A 114 -0.17 -3.38 -21.55
C ILE A 114 -1.00 -3.48 -22.82
N THR A 115 -0.33 -3.30 -23.96
CA THR A 115 -0.92 -3.36 -25.29
C THR A 115 -0.23 -4.44 -26.13
N GLU A 116 -0.61 -4.57 -27.40
CA GLU A 116 0.05 -5.48 -28.36
C GLU A 116 -0.03 -6.96 -27.96
N TRP A 117 -1.23 -7.37 -27.52
CA TRP A 117 -1.50 -8.76 -27.18
C TRP A 117 -1.66 -9.63 -28.43
N GLU A 118 -1.00 -10.78 -28.44
CA GLU A 118 -1.13 -11.81 -29.46
C GLU A 118 -1.76 -13.09 -28.88
N LYS A 119 -2.49 -13.81 -29.72
CA LYS A 119 -3.06 -15.11 -29.34
C LYS A 119 -1.95 -16.14 -29.26
N GLY A 120 -2.03 -17.02 -28.27
CA GLY A 120 -1.12 -18.15 -28.18
C GLY A 120 -1.68 -19.31 -27.37
N ILE A 121 -0.80 -20.27 -27.11
CA ILE A 121 -1.06 -21.43 -26.26
C ILE A 121 0.03 -21.47 -25.18
N VAL A 122 -0.38 -21.79 -23.95
CA VAL A 122 0.50 -22.07 -22.80
C VAL A 122 -0.07 -23.26 -22.03
N ASN A 123 0.77 -24.26 -21.73
CA ASN A 123 0.38 -25.49 -21.03
C ASN A 123 -0.89 -26.16 -21.60
N GLY A 124 -1.06 -26.14 -22.93
CA GLY A 124 -2.24 -26.71 -23.61
C GLY A 124 -3.51 -25.85 -23.56
N VAL A 125 -3.47 -24.66 -22.96
CA VAL A 125 -4.60 -23.74 -22.82
C VAL A 125 -4.40 -22.52 -23.72
N ARG A 126 -5.49 -22.04 -24.35
CA ARG A 126 -5.45 -20.78 -25.10
C ARG A 126 -5.19 -19.61 -24.16
N CYS A 127 -4.25 -18.77 -24.53
CA CYS A 127 -3.88 -17.58 -23.78
C CYS A 127 -3.61 -16.41 -24.71
N TRP A 128 -3.36 -15.26 -24.11
CA TRP A 128 -2.80 -14.10 -24.76
C TRP A 128 -1.40 -13.82 -24.21
N LYS A 129 -0.53 -13.33 -25.09
CA LYS A 129 0.87 -13.03 -24.78
C LYS A 129 1.16 -11.59 -25.14
N ALA A 130 1.99 -10.92 -24.34
CA ALA A 130 2.55 -9.62 -24.67
C ALA A 130 4.06 -9.67 -24.43
N TYR A 131 4.85 -9.21 -25.40
CA TYR A 131 6.29 -9.09 -25.25
C TYR A 131 6.66 -7.77 -24.58
N LEU A 132 7.38 -7.86 -23.47
CA LEU A 132 7.80 -6.74 -22.63
C LEU A 132 9.34 -6.68 -22.61
N PRO A 133 9.98 -5.91 -23.50
CA PRO A 133 11.44 -5.88 -23.61
C PRO A 133 12.13 -5.42 -22.31
N GLU A 134 11.53 -4.48 -21.58
CA GLU A 134 12.05 -4.01 -20.29
C GLU A 134 12.08 -5.11 -19.22
N VAL A 135 11.16 -6.09 -19.29
CA VAL A 135 11.14 -7.25 -18.40
C VAL A 135 12.30 -8.19 -18.74
N LYS A 136 12.50 -8.49 -20.03
CA LYS A 136 13.64 -9.29 -20.50
C LYS A 136 14.98 -8.69 -20.10
N MET A 137 15.07 -7.35 -20.16
CA MET A 137 16.24 -6.58 -19.74
C MET A 137 16.37 -6.41 -18.22
N ARG A 138 15.47 -7.02 -17.42
CA ARG A 138 15.43 -6.93 -15.95
C ARG A 138 15.31 -5.49 -15.43
N LYS A 139 14.74 -4.57 -16.23
CA LYS A 139 14.46 -3.17 -15.87
C LYS A 139 13.06 -2.97 -15.30
N TRP A 140 12.18 -3.94 -15.50
CA TRP A 140 10.81 -3.90 -14.99
C TRP A 140 10.40 -5.27 -14.47
N TYR A 141 9.78 -5.28 -13.30
CA TYR A 141 9.20 -6.45 -12.65
C TYR A 141 7.98 -6.00 -11.86
N PHE A 142 6.97 -6.85 -11.80
CA PHE A 142 5.74 -6.64 -11.06
C PHE A 142 5.16 -7.99 -10.63
N ARG A 143 4.43 -8.00 -9.52
CA ARG A 143 3.70 -9.16 -8.99
C ARG A 143 2.19 -8.97 -9.05
N GLN A 144 1.73 -7.87 -9.65
CA GLN A 144 0.31 -7.56 -9.78
C GLN A 144 -0.09 -7.21 -11.20
N LEU A 145 -1.31 -7.61 -11.55
CA LEU A 145 -1.94 -7.32 -12.84
C LEU A 145 -3.42 -7.05 -12.59
N TRP A 146 -3.93 -5.97 -13.16
CA TRP A 146 -5.36 -5.65 -13.14
C TRP A 146 -5.92 -5.73 -14.55
N VAL A 147 -7.09 -6.36 -14.69
CA VAL A 147 -7.82 -6.51 -15.95
C VAL A 147 -9.23 -5.97 -15.74
N ASN A 148 -9.59 -4.92 -16.47
CA ASN A 148 -10.88 -4.22 -16.35
C ASN A 148 -11.22 -3.81 -14.90
N GLY A 149 -10.24 -3.30 -14.15
CA GLY A 149 -10.43 -2.88 -12.76
C GLY A 149 -10.49 -4.03 -11.74
N HIS A 150 -10.11 -5.25 -12.12
CA HIS A 150 -10.06 -6.39 -11.19
C HIS A 150 -8.65 -6.97 -11.11
N ARG A 151 -8.15 -7.20 -9.89
CA ARG A 151 -6.88 -7.91 -9.67
C ARG A 151 -6.96 -9.32 -10.27
N ARG A 152 -5.85 -9.79 -10.83
CA ARG A 152 -5.68 -11.14 -11.38
C ARG A 152 -4.64 -11.91 -10.60
N GLU A 153 -4.86 -13.21 -10.47
CA GLU A 153 -4.05 -14.08 -9.63
C GLU A 153 -2.89 -14.69 -10.41
N ARG A 154 -1.74 -14.84 -9.73
CA ARG A 154 -0.65 -15.69 -10.22
C ARG A 154 -1.01 -17.16 -9.92
N PRO A 155 -0.50 -18.14 -10.70
CA PRO A 155 -0.63 -19.55 -10.36
C PRO A 155 -0.15 -19.83 -8.94
N VAL A 156 -0.96 -20.55 -8.17
CA VAL A 156 -0.70 -20.88 -6.77
C VAL A 156 -1.00 -22.34 -6.49
N LEU A 157 -0.16 -22.97 -5.66
CA LEU A 157 -0.37 -24.30 -5.09
C LEU A 157 -0.29 -24.26 -3.55
N PRO A 158 -1.04 -25.13 -2.84
CA PRO A 158 -2.15 -25.92 -3.38
C PRO A 158 -3.29 -24.99 -3.84
N GLU A 159 -4.19 -25.50 -4.68
CA GLU A 159 -5.34 -24.70 -5.14
C GLU A 159 -6.24 -24.24 -3.98
N LYS A 160 -6.32 -25.03 -2.91
CA LYS A 160 -7.07 -24.71 -1.70
C LYS A 160 -6.23 -25.03 -0.47
N GLY A 161 -6.33 -24.16 0.54
CA GLY A 161 -5.63 -24.33 1.81
C GLY A 161 -4.14 -24.02 1.70
N PHE A 162 -3.33 -24.86 2.35
CA PHE A 162 -1.89 -24.67 2.52
C PHE A 162 -1.19 -26.04 2.52
N TYR A 163 0.02 -26.09 1.96
CA TYR A 163 0.98 -27.15 2.27
C TYR A 163 1.57 -26.91 3.67
N ARG A 164 2.36 -27.88 4.15
CA ARG A 164 3.07 -27.77 5.42
C ARG A 164 4.50 -28.28 5.28
N MET A 165 5.45 -27.50 5.80
CA MET A 165 6.86 -27.90 5.81
C MET A 165 7.00 -29.18 6.64
N GLU A 166 7.55 -30.25 6.04
CA GLU A 166 7.69 -31.56 6.67
C GLU A 166 8.74 -31.52 7.77
N LEU A 167 9.87 -30.85 7.48
CA LEU A 167 10.96 -30.65 8.43
C LEU A 167 11.68 -29.33 8.14
N VAL A 168 12.06 -28.62 9.20
CA VAL A 168 12.99 -27.49 9.11
C VAL A 168 14.27 -27.89 9.85
N PRO A 169 15.32 -28.34 9.15
CA PRO A 169 16.44 -29.06 9.76
C PRO A 169 17.31 -28.19 10.69
N ASP A 170 17.20 -26.87 10.57
CA ASP A 170 17.98 -25.91 11.34
C ASP A 170 17.33 -25.55 12.69
N ILE A 171 16.08 -25.95 12.90
CA ILE A 171 15.37 -25.72 14.16
C ILE A 171 15.66 -26.88 15.11
N LYS A 172 16.34 -26.56 16.21
CA LYS A 172 16.47 -27.45 17.37
C LYS A 172 15.49 -27.01 18.44
N GLN A 173 14.50 -27.85 18.74
CA GLN A 173 13.46 -27.55 19.72
C GLN A 173 14.08 -27.25 21.09
N GLY A 174 13.70 -26.13 21.70
CA GLY A 174 14.23 -25.67 22.99
C GLY A 174 15.60 -24.98 22.94
N GLU A 175 16.33 -25.05 21.82
CA GLU A 175 17.65 -24.41 21.66
C GLU A 175 17.63 -23.21 20.72
N THR A 176 16.86 -23.28 19.63
CA THR A 176 16.87 -22.24 18.60
C THR A 176 15.98 -21.07 19.02
N PRO A 177 16.51 -19.83 19.11
CA PRO A 177 15.68 -18.66 19.41
C PRO A 177 14.64 -18.41 18.32
N TRP A 178 13.42 -18.04 18.72
CA TRP A 178 12.32 -17.82 17.78
C TRP A 178 12.58 -16.68 16.78
N GLN A 179 13.46 -15.73 17.13
CA GLN A 179 13.86 -14.63 16.25
C GLN A 179 14.90 -15.03 15.19
N LYS A 180 15.44 -16.25 15.27
CA LYS A 180 16.41 -16.75 14.29
C LYS A 180 15.66 -17.42 13.15
N GLY A 181 15.65 -16.78 12.00
CA GLY A 181 15.05 -17.33 10.79
C GLY A 181 15.90 -18.42 10.11
N GLN A 182 15.28 -19.12 9.17
CA GLN A 182 15.81 -20.19 8.33
C GLN A 182 15.62 -19.85 6.86
N ASN A 183 16.43 -20.47 6.01
CA ASN A 183 16.33 -20.33 4.55
C ASN A 183 16.22 -21.68 3.86
N ARG A 184 15.82 -22.74 4.57
CA ARG A 184 15.62 -24.06 3.98
C ARG A 184 14.64 -24.90 4.77
N PHE A 185 13.97 -25.80 4.07
CA PHE A 185 13.06 -26.78 4.65
C PHE A 185 12.95 -28.00 3.72
N VAL A 186 12.52 -29.13 4.29
CA VAL A 186 12.12 -30.32 3.55
C VAL A 186 10.62 -30.21 3.25
N CYS A 187 10.24 -30.25 1.97
CA CYS A 187 8.84 -30.29 1.57
C CYS A 187 8.28 -31.72 1.64
N ALA A 188 6.95 -31.85 1.73
CA ALA A 188 6.31 -33.14 1.55
C ALA A 188 6.46 -33.61 0.09
N GLU A 189 6.28 -34.91 -0.14
CA GLU A 189 6.37 -35.49 -1.47
C GLU A 189 5.33 -34.87 -2.42
N GLY A 190 5.80 -34.32 -3.54
CA GLY A 190 4.94 -33.77 -4.59
C GLY A 190 4.57 -32.29 -4.45
N ASP A 191 4.79 -31.68 -3.28
CA ASP A 191 4.51 -30.25 -3.03
C ASP A 191 5.35 -29.35 -3.96
N ILE A 192 6.63 -29.68 -4.10
CA ILE A 192 7.60 -28.98 -4.95
C ILE A 192 8.09 -29.93 -6.04
N LYS A 193 8.18 -29.43 -7.27
CA LYS A 193 8.68 -30.15 -8.44
C LYS A 193 9.79 -29.36 -9.14
N GLN A 194 10.50 -30.00 -10.05
CA GLN A 194 11.49 -29.33 -10.89
C GLN A 194 10.79 -28.48 -11.97
N TRP A 195 10.33 -27.30 -11.61
CA TRP A 195 9.65 -26.36 -12.51
C TRP A 195 10.63 -25.53 -13.36
N LYS A 196 10.16 -25.07 -14.53
CA LYS A 196 10.83 -24.01 -15.30
C LYS A 196 10.91 -22.75 -14.44
N ASN A 197 12.03 -22.03 -14.57
CA ASN A 197 12.25 -20.77 -13.87
C ASN A 197 12.06 -20.91 -12.34
N ILE A 198 12.58 -21.98 -11.74
CA ILE A 198 12.39 -22.26 -10.31
C ILE A 198 12.83 -21.09 -9.41
N ASN A 199 13.77 -20.27 -9.86
CA ASN A 199 14.21 -19.07 -9.14
C ASN A 199 13.23 -17.88 -9.16
N ASP A 200 12.15 -17.98 -9.94
CA ASP A 200 11.03 -17.03 -9.93
C ASP A 200 9.82 -17.56 -9.15
N VAL A 201 9.91 -18.79 -8.60
CA VAL A 201 8.86 -19.38 -7.75
C VAL A 201 9.02 -18.89 -6.31
N GLU A 202 7.92 -18.45 -5.71
CA GLU A 202 7.89 -17.86 -4.38
C GLU A 202 7.24 -18.82 -3.37
N ILE A 203 7.91 -19.03 -2.24
CA ILE A 203 7.33 -19.65 -1.05
C ILE A 203 6.72 -18.53 -0.21
N HIS A 204 5.42 -18.62 0.01
CA HIS A 204 4.66 -17.76 0.89
C HIS A 204 4.37 -18.55 2.17
N GLY A 205 5.17 -18.34 3.21
CA GLY A 205 5.07 -19.00 4.50
C GLY A 205 4.15 -18.24 5.47
N PHE A 206 3.47 -18.97 6.34
CA PHE A 206 2.56 -18.43 7.34
C PHE A 206 2.95 -18.97 8.72
N ASN A 207 3.35 -18.07 9.62
CA ASN A 207 3.78 -18.41 10.97
C ASN A 207 3.50 -17.26 11.94
N PHE A 208 2.96 -17.59 13.12
CA PHE A 208 2.57 -16.60 14.13
C PHE A 208 1.52 -15.61 13.58
N TRP A 209 1.76 -14.33 13.83
CA TRP A 209 1.04 -13.16 13.32
C TRP A 209 1.64 -12.58 12.02
N ILE A 210 2.54 -13.29 11.34
CA ILE A 210 3.16 -12.81 10.11
C ILE A 210 3.05 -13.80 8.95
N ASP A 211 3.11 -13.26 7.74
CA ASP A 211 3.38 -13.99 6.52
C ASP A 211 4.74 -13.61 5.97
N GLU A 212 5.41 -14.54 5.28
CA GLU A 212 6.76 -14.35 4.79
C GLU A 212 6.89 -14.80 3.34
N ARG A 213 7.65 -14.03 2.54
CA ARG A 213 7.85 -14.31 1.12
C ARG A 213 9.32 -14.46 0.77
N MET A 214 9.67 -15.60 0.20
CA MET A 214 11.05 -15.97 -0.13
C MET A 214 11.09 -16.72 -1.47
N TRP A 215 12.09 -16.49 -2.31
CA TRP A 215 12.19 -17.19 -3.60
C TRP A 215 12.96 -18.50 -3.46
N ILE A 216 12.60 -19.51 -4.24
CA ILE A 216 13.35 -20.77 -4.28
C ILE A 216 14.69 -20.52 -4.96
N LYS A 217 15.79 -20.66 -4.22
CA LYS A 217 17.16 -20.61 -4.75
C LYS A 217 17.54 -21.93 -5.43
N SER A 218 17.17 -23.06 -4.83
CA SER A 218 17.36 -24.38 -5.43
C SER A 218 16.44 -25.42 -4.80
N PHE A 219 16.18 -26.51 -5.53
CA PHE A 219 15.42 -27.65 -5.05
C PHE A 219 16.17 -28.95 -5.39
N ASP A 220 16.38 -29.79 -4.38
CA ASP A 220 16.92 -31.15 -4.55
C ASP A 220 15.79 -32.18 -4.43
N PRO A 221 15.39 -32.84 -5.54
CA PRO A 221 14.30 -33.80 -5.53
C PRO A 221 14.62 -35.09 -4.76
N LYS A 222 15.91 -35.43 -4.54
CA LYS A 222 16.29 -36.65 -3.80
C LYS A 222 16.05 -36.49 -2.31
N THR A 223 16.41 -35.32 -1.78
CA THR A 223 16.26 -35.00 -0.35
C THR A 223 14.98 -34.22 -0.04
N ARG A 224 14.25 -33.77 -1.07
CA ARG A 224 13.13 -32.82 -1.00
C ARG A 224 13.50 -31.48 -0.35
N MET A 225 14.79 -31.16 -0.33
CA MET A 225 15.29 -29.92 0.27
C MET A 225 15.00 -28.73 -0.64
N VAL A 226 14.28 -27.77 -0.12
CA VAL A 226 14.06 -26.44 -0.71
C VAL A 226 15.03 -25.48 -0.05
N ASN A 227 15.91 -24.85 -0.83
CA ASN A 227 16.75 -23.75 -0.35
C ASN A 227 16.16 -22.43 -0.87
N LEU A 228 16.03 -21.47 0.02
CA LEU A 228 15.46 -20.15 -0.20
C LEU A 228 16.58 -19.12 -0.40
N ASP A 229 16.25 -18.00 -1.02
CA ASP A 229 17.21 -16.95 -1.35
C ASP A 229 17.58 -16.04 -0.17
N ARG A 230 16.78 -16.07 0.90
CA ARG A 230 16.95 -15.28 2.13
C ARG A 230 16.43 -16.02 3.35
N ASN A 231 16.76 -15.52 4.54
CA ASN A 231 16.21 -16.06 5.80
C ASN A 231 14.79 -15.54 6.03
N SER A 232 13.96 -16.36 6.66
CA SER A 232 12.72 -15.95 7.31
C SER A 232 12.97 -14.88 8.39
N ARG A 233 11.93 -14.13 8.75
CA ARG A 233 12.01 -13.14 9.84
C ARG A 233 11.99 -13.84 11.19
N PHE A 234 11.16 -14.87 11.32
CA PHE A 234 11.06 -15.73 12.50
C PHE A 234 11.32 -17.20 12.12
N TYR A 235 11.56 -18.03 13.13
CA TYR A 235 11.67 -19.47 12.94
C TYR A 235 10.45 -20.08 12.20
N LEU A 236 10.70 -20.93 11.22
CA LEU A 236 9.67 -21.49 10.32
C LEU A 236 8.87 -22.64 10.96
N ASN A 237 8.10 -22.34 12.01
CA ASN A 237 7.18 -23.29 12.62
C ASN A 237 5.84 -22.65 13.02
N ASP A 238 4.87 -23.49 13.37
CA ASP A 238 3.60 -23.08 13.97
C ASP A 238 3.63 -23.34 15.49
N GLU A 239 3.91 -22.29 16.29
CA GLU A 239 4.07 -22.26 17.76
C GLU A 239 3.79 -23.59 18.49
N TRP A 240 2.60 -23.69 19.09
CA TRP A 240 2.20 -24.69 20.08
C TRP A 240 2.19 -26.11 19.54
N SER A 241 2.20 -26.25 18.21
CA SER A 241 2.20 -27.56 17.57
C SER A 241 3.61 -28.13 17.34
N GLY A 242 4.63 -27.27 17.32
CA GLY A 242 6.00 -27.64 16.93
C GLY A 242 6.15 -28.09 15.48
N LYS A 243 5.08 -28.08 14.68
CA LYS A 243 5.08 -28.47 13.27
C LYS A 243 5.67 -27.35 12.41
N GLY A 244 6.23 -27.70 11.26
CA GLY A 244 6.71 -26.70 10.29
C GLY A 244 5.58 -25.76 9.82
N SER A 245 5.96 -24.54 9.41
CA SER A 245 5.02 -23.53 8.94
C SER A 245 4.13 -24.05 7.81
N GLN A 246 2.92 -23.52 7.73
CA GLN A 246 2.12 -23.65 6.52
C GLN A 246 2.70 -22.76 5.41
N TYR A 247 2.55 -23.19 4.16
CA TYR A 247 2.98 -22.38 3.03
C TYR A 247 2.13 -22.59 1.77
N ARG A 248 2.21 -21.61 0.88
CA ARG A 248 1.79 -21.70 -0.52
C ARG A 248 3.00 -21.52 -1.43
N VAL A 249 2.86 -22.01 -2.65
CA VAL A 249 3.85 -21.88 -3.71
C VAL A 249 3.23 -21.05 -4.82
N GLU A 250 3.79 -19.89 -5.10
CA GLU A 250 3.24 -18.93 -6.06
C GLU A 250 4.15 -18.78 -7.29
N ASN A 251 3.56 -18.31 -8.39
CA ASN A 251 4.24 -17.96 -9.65
C ASN A 251 4.87 -19.16 -10.38
N ILE A 252 4.12 -20.24 -10.52
CA ILE A 252 4.57 -21.49 -11.17
C ILE A 252 4.13 -21.51 -12.63
N PHE A 253 5.07 -21.55 -13.58
CA PHE A 253 4.76 -21.50 -15.02
C PHE A 253 3.87 -22.66 -15.45
N GLU A 254 4.19 -23.89 -15.03
CA GLU A 254 3.47 -25.11 -15.38
C GLU A 254 2.05 -25.16 -14.81
N GLU A 255 1.71 -24.32 -13.83
CA GLU A 255 0.38 -24.24 -13.23
C GLU A 255 -0.47 -23.08 -13.79
N LEU A 256 0.05 -22.32 -14.76
CA LEU A 256 -0.75 -21.39 -15.54
C LEU A 256 -1.72 -22.17 -16.44
N LYS A 257 -2.93 -22.40 -15.95
CA LYS A 257 -3.93 -23.27 -16.59
C LYS A 257 -5.36 -22.73 -16.54
N LYS A 258 -5.67 -21.78 -15.66
CA LYS A 258 -7.06 -21.36 -15.38
C LYS A 258 -7.36 -19.96 -15.91
N PRO A 259 -8.60 -19.72 -16.36
CA PRO A 259 -9.08 -18.37 -16.63
C PRO A 259 -8.85 -17.41 -15.45
N GLY A 260 -8.45 -16.18 -15.76
CA GLY A 260 -8.07 -15.16 -14.79
C GLY A 260 -6.63 -15.24 -14.30
N GLN A 261 -5.88 -16.31 -14.60
CA GLN A 261 -4.47 -16.41 -14.21
C GLN A 261 -3.54 -15.71 -15.20
N TRP A 262 -2.43 -15.20 -14.68
CA TRP A 262 -1.34 -14.63 -15.48
C TRP A 262 0.03 -15.08 -14.97
N TYR A 263 1.03 -15.02 -15.85
CA TYR A 263 2.43 -15.31 -15.51
C TYR A 263 3.38 -14.38 -16.27
N LEU A 264 4.37 -13.84 -15.57
CA LEU A 264 5.42 -13.03 -16.19
C LEU A 264 6.71 -13.85 -16.31
N ASP A 265 7.02 -14.30 -17.53
CA ASP A 265 8.29 -14.94 -17.84
C ASP A 265 9.39 -13.88 -17.92
N ARG A 266 10.17 -13.73 -16.85
CA ARG A 266 11.23 -12.72 -16.75
C ARG A 266 12.42 -13.03 -17.63
N LYS A 267 12.64 -14.30 -17.97
CA LYS A 267 13.74 -14.73 -18.83
C LYS A 267 13.46 -14.35 -20.28
N ASP A 268 12.24 -14.63 -20.73
CA ASP A 268 11.85 -14.41 -22.13
C ASP A 268 11.20 -13.04 -22.35
N GLY A 269 10.79 -12.35 -21.29
CA GLY A 269 10.10 -11.06 -21.33
C GLY A 269 8.67 -11.18 -21.82
N ILE A 270 7.98 -12.29 -21.50
CA ILE A 270 6.64 -12.55 -22.01
C ILE A 270 5.65 -12.54 -20.84
N LEU A 271 4.65 -11.68 -20.91
CA LEU A 271 3.49 -11.72 -20.04
C LEU A 271 2.43 -12.62 -20.68
N TYR A 272 2.02 -13.66 -19.97
CA TYR A 272 0.94 -14.56 -20.36
C TYR A 272 -0.32 -14.23 -19.55
N TYR A 273 -1.48 -14.23 -20.20
CA TYR A 273 -2.77 -14.10 -19.54
C TYR A 273 -3.80 -15.07 -20.12
N ILE A 274 -4.52 -15.79 -19.26
CA ILE A 274 -5.66 -16.61 -19.67
C ILE A 274 -6.93 -15.81 -19.34
N PRO A 275 -7.66 -15.27 -20.34
CA PRO A 275 -8.81 -14.41 -20.07
C PRO A 275 -9.96 -15.16 -19.39
N LEU A 276 -10.70 -14.45 -18.55
CA LEU A 276 -11.99 -14.90 -18.05
C LEU A 276 -13.01 -14.99 -19.21
N LYS A 277 -14.06 -15.78 -18.99
CA LYS A 277 -15.17 -15.86 -19.94
C LYS A 277 -15.80 -14.47 -20.09
N GLY A 278 -15.86 -13.97 -21.32
CA GLY A 278 -16.44 -12.66 -21.66
C GLY A 278 -15.45 -11.50 -21.67
N GLU A 279 -14.17 -11.73 -21.36
CA GLU A 279 -13.14 -10.70 -21.53
C GLU A 279 -12.69 -10.59 -22.99
N GLU A 280 -13.13 -9.52 -23.65
CA GLU A 280 -12.71 -9.19 -25.01
C GLU A 280 -11.34 -8.48 -24.99
N MET A 281 -10.29 -9.24 -25.27
CA MET A 281 -8.89 -8.77 -25.14
C MET A 281 -8.50 -7.61 -26.06
N ARG A 282 -9.31 -7.30 -27.09
CA ARG A 282 -9.12 -6.10 -27.93
C ARG A 282 -9.55 -4.82 -27.21
N GLU A 283 -10.46 -4.94 -26.26
CA GLU A 283 -11.06 -3.83 -25.51
C GLU A 283 -10.57 -3.80 -24.06
N ALA A 284 -10.13 -4.95 -23.54
CA ALA A 284 -9.70 -5.12 -22.17
C ALA A 284 -8.61 -4.11 -21.78
N GLU A 285 -8.83 -3.45 -20.65
CA GLU A 285 -7.82 -2.64 -20.01
C GLU A 285 -6.98 -3.53 -19.10
N ILE A 286 -5.70 -3.71 -19.46
CA ILE A 286 -4.76 -4.53 -18.70
C ILE A 286 -3.63 -3.64 -18.20
N ILE A 287 -3.51 -3.49 -16.89
CA ILE A 287 -2.56 -2.58 -16.25
C ILE A 287 -1.63 -3.38 -15.34
N ALA A 288 -0.33 -3.15 -15.48
CA ALA A 288 0.71 -3.64 -14.56
C ALA A 288 1.37 -2.45 -13.84
N PRO A 289 1.75 -2.58 -12.56
CA PRO A 289 2.34 -1.49 -11.80
C PRO A 289 3.76 -1.17 -12.30
N ARG A 290 4.14 0.11 -12.23
CA ARG A 290 5.49 0.58 -12.61
C ARG A 290 6.13 1.42 -11.50
N LEU A 291 5.35 2.24 -10.80
CA LEU A 291 5.81 3.06 -9.69
C LEU A 291 5.60 2.35 -8.35
N ALA A 292 6.51 2.59 -7.41
CA ALA A 292 6.37 2.12 -6.03
C ALA A 292 5.45 3.00 -5.17
N GLU A 293 5.45 4.30 -5.44
CA GLU A 293 4.62 5.29 -4.77
C GLU A 293 4.00 6.25 -5.81
N LEU A 294 2.85 6.83 -5.50
CA LEU A 294 2.13 7.76 -6.37
C LEU A 294 2.35 9.21 -5.95
N VAL A 295 2.24 9.46 -4.65
CA VAL A 295 2.42 10.78 -4.05
C VAL A 295 3.36 10.67 -2.86
N ARG A 296 4.34 11.56 -2.80
CA ARG A 296 5.20 11.76 -1.63
C ARG A 296 5.13 13.21 -1.18
N ILE A 297 4.61 13.44 0.02
CA ILE A 297 4.57 14.75 0.68
C ILE A 297 5.61 14.71 1.79
N GLU A 298 6.72 15.42 1.63
CA GLU A 298 7.85 15.30 2.54
C GLU A 298 8.51 16.63 2.88
N GLY A 299 8.51 16.98 4.17
CA GLY A 299 9.31 18.06 4.72
C GLY A 299 10.74 17.63 5.07
N GLU A 300 11.68 18.57 5.06
CA GLU A 300 13.06 18.31 5.51
C GLU A 300 13.12 18.08 7.04
N ASP A 301 12.26 18.75 7.79
CA ASP A 301 12.21 18.71 9.27
C ASP A 301 10.83 19.14 9.76
N MET A 302 10.27 18.46 10.76
CA MET A 302 8.90 18.72 11.22
C MET A 302 8.64 20.11 11.79
N ASP A 303 9.65 20.72 12.40
CA ASP A 303 9.52 21.96 13.15
C ASP A 303 9.99 23.17 12.33
N LYS A 304 11.03 22.98 11.53
CA LYS A 304 11.68 24.08 10.80
C LYS A 304 11.25 24.16 9.34
N LYS A 305 10.99 23.01 8.71
CA LYS A 305 10.86 22.89 7.25
C LYS A 305 9.85 21.79 6.88
N SER A 306 8.69 21.84 7.49
CA SER A 306 7.63 20.86 7.22
C SER A 306 6.97 21.13 5.88
N ALA A 307 6.52 20.07 5.22
CA ALA A 307 5.63 20.19 4.07
C ALA A 307 4.22 20.56 4.57
N CYS A 308 3.67 21.70 4.15
CA CYS A 308 2.45 22.26 4.73
C CYS A 308 1.36 22.58 3.69
N GLY A 309 0.10 22.24 3.99
CA GLY A 309 -1.05 22.78 3.28
C GLY A 309 -1.32 22.16 1.91
N PHE A 310 -1.63 20.86 1.91
CA PHE A 310 -1.95 20.11 0.69
C PHE A 310 -3.33 19.48 0.81
N LEU A 311 -4.11 19.55 -0.25
CA LEU A 311 -5.44 18.94 -0.34
C LEU A 311 -5.55 18.09 -1.60
N PHE A 312 -6.05 16.87 -1.45
CA PHE A 312 -6.53 16.03 -2.55
C PHE A 312 -8.02 15.78 -2.34
N ASP A 313 -8.82 16.07 -3.36
CA ASP A 313 -10.28 16.00 -3.31
C ASP A 313 -10.85 15.32 -4.56
N GLY A 314 -11.56 14.21 -4.38
CA GLY A 314 -12.20 13.50 -5.49
C GLY A 314 -11.23 12.74 -6.41
N ILE A 315 -10.03 12.40 -5.93
CA ILE A 315 -8.98 11.77 -6.73
C ILE A 315 -8.91 10.27 -6.44
N THR A 316 -8.81 9.46 -7.50
CA THR A 316 -8.47 8.04 -7.40
C THR A 316 -6.95 7.85 -7.54
N PHE A 317 -6.34 7.07 -6.64
CA PHE A 317 -4.93 6.68 -6.67
C PHE A 317 -4.82 5.18 -6.90
N ALA A 318 -4.13 4.75 -7.96
CA ALA A 318 -4.11 3.35 -8.34
C ALA A 318 -2.82 2.84 -8.99
N HIS A 319 -2.68 1.52 -9.01
CA HIS A 319 -1.70 0.76 -9.81
C HIS A 319 -0.23 1.00 -9.45
N ASN A 320 0.10 1.15 -8.16
CA ASN A 320 1.48 1.10 -7.68
C ASN A 320 1.81 -0.26 -7.07
N GLU A 321 3.09 -0.62 -7.03
CA GLU A 321 3.58 -1.77 -6.28
C GLU A 321 4.99 -1.51 -5.76
N TRP A 322 5.21 -1.80 -4.48
CA TRP A 322 6.53 -1.84 -3.88
C TRP A 322 7.12 -3.25 -3.94
N ILE A 323 8.37 -3.36 -4.36
CA ILE A 323 9.14 -4.61 -4.33
C ILE A 323 10.04 -4.57 -3.11
N ALA A 324 9.92 -5.59 -2.26
CA ALA A 324 10.72 -5.69 -1.03
C ALA A 324 12.22 -5.80 -1.33
N PRO A 325 13.09 -5.29 -0.43
CA PRO A 325 14.53 -5.53 -0.47
C PRO A 325 14.88 -7.01 -0.57
N SER A 326 16.03 -7.33 -1.17
CA SER A 326 16.43 -8.73 -1.45
C SER A 326 16.71 -9.57 -0.20
N ASP A 327 16.99 -8.94 0.93
CA ASP A 327 17.24 -9.56 2.23
C ASP A 327 16.02 -9.55 3.15
N TRP A 328 14.90 -8.97 2.69
CA TRP A 328 13.66 -8.85 3.46
C TRP A 328 12.69 -9.97 3.08
N SER A 329 12.24 -10.75 4.07
CA SER A 329 11.21 -11.80 3.92
C SER A 329 9.87 -11.40 4.51
N SER A 330 9.88 -10.62 5.60
CA SER A 330 8.69 -10.04 6.24
C SER A 330 9.06 -8.98 7.27
N SER A 331 8.08 -8.16 7.65
CA SER A 331 8.17 -7.32 8.83
C SER A 331 7.90 -8.13 10.09
N ALA A 332 8.46 -7.69 11.22
CA ALA A 332 8.23 -8.33 12.51
C ALA A 332 6.75 -8.32 12.96
N GLN A 333 5.94 -7.38 12.45
CA GLN A 333 4.51 -7.24 12.73
C GLN A 333 3.87 -6.29 11.70
N ALA A 334 2.58 -6.53 11.42
CA ALA A 334 1.69 -5.63 10.69
C ALA A 334 2.15 -5.21 9.29
N ALA A 335 3.10 -5.92 8.66
CA ALA A 335 3.75 -5.47 7.42
C ALA A 335 4.24 -4.01 7.49
N HIS A 336 4.67 -3.52 8.67
CA HIS A 336 4.84 -2.09 8.93
C HIS A 336 5.92 -1.40 8.06
N GLU A 337 6.85 -2.14 7.48
CA GLU A 337 7.87 -1.60 6.56
C GLU A 337 7.35 -1.39 5.13
N VAL A 338 6.18 -1.96 4.79
CA VAL A 338 5.54 -1.71 3.49
C VAL A 338 5.05 -0.27 3.44
N PRO A 339 5.45 0.53 2.44
CA PRO A 339 5.06 1.94 2.34
C PRO A 339 3.59 2.09 1.94
N GLY A 340 3.11 3.32 1.84
CA GLY A 340 1.81 3.66 1.26
C GLY A 340 1.88 3.94 -0.25
N ALA A 341 0.73 3.94 -0.91
CA ALA A 341 0.59 4.53 -2.25
C ALA A 341 0.70 6.07 -2.19
N VAL A 342 0.21 6.65 -1.09
CA VAL A 342 0.44 8.04 -0.67
C VAL A 342 1.28 8.05 0.60
N ASN A 343 2.48 8.61 0.53
CA ASN A 343 3.42 8.73 1.65
C ASN A 343 3.50 10.18 2.13
N ILE A 344 3.30 10.40 3.43
CA ILE A 344 3.28 11.72 4.08
C ILE A 344 4.28 11.68 5.23
N LYS A 345 5.32 12.50 5.15
CA LYS A 345 6.37 12.56 6.18
C LYS A 345 6.75 13.99 6.48
N ASN A 346 7.00 14.27 7.75
CA ASN A 346 7.39 15.62 8.17
C ASN A 346 6.43 16.71 7.66
N ALA A 347 5.11 16.44 7.69
CA ALA A 347 4.11 17.28 7.06
C ALA A 347 3.06 17.82 8.05
N ARG A 348 2.43 18.93 7.68
CA ARG A 348 1.33 19.57 8.42
C ARG A 348 0.16 19.92 7.53
N TYR A 349 -1.07 19.82 8.04
CA TYR A 349 -2.28 20.26 7.33
C TYR A 349 -2.41 19.62 5.95
N VAL A 350 -2.36 18.29 5.92
CA VAL A 350 -2.57 17.50 4.71
C VAL A 350 -3.95 16.87 4.80
N THR A 351 -4.75 16.99 3.75
CA THR A 351 -6.09 16.38 3.70
C THR A 351 -6.24 15.56 2.42
N LEU A 352 -6.64 14.31 2.58
CA LEU A 352 -7.20 13.48 1.54
C LEU A 352 -8.69 13.37 1.85
N GLN A 353 -9.54 13.93 0.99
CA GLN A 353 -10.99 13.88 1.16
C GLN A 353 -11.66 13.34 -0.10
N ASN A 354 -12.75 12.58 0.06
CA ASN A 354 -13.53 12.05 -1.05
C ASN A 354 -12.67 11.29 -2.08
N CYS A 355 -11.54 10.72 -1.65
CA CYS A 355 -10.59 10.06 -2.52
C CYS A 355 -10.88 8.56 -2.59
N VAL A 356 -10.40 7.93 -3.64
CA VAL A 356 -10.36 6.47 -3.74
C VAL A 356 -8.90 6.04 -3.79
N ILE A 357 -8.49 5.09 -2.96
CA ILE A 357 -7.18 4.44 -3.08
C ILE A 357 -7.45 2.97 -3.38
N GLU A 358 -7.18 2.55 -4.61
CA GLU A 358 -7.51 1.21 -5.06
C GLU A 358 -6.43 0.59 -5.94
N HIS A 359 -6.41 -0.73 -6.06
CA HIS A 359 -5.49 -1.43 -6.97
C HIS A 359 -4.03 -1.15 -6.62
N THR A 360 -3.66 -1.32 -5.35
CA THR A 360 -2.30 -1.05 -4.87
C THR A 360 -1.61 -2.34 -4.42
N GLY A 361 -0.28 -2.37 -4.51
CA GLY A 361 0.56 -3.44 -3.96
C GLY A 361 1.11 -3.11 -2.57
N THR A 362 0.57 -2.10 -1.89
CA THR A 362 1.17 -1.45 -0.71
C THR A 362 0.12 -1.22 0.38
N TYR A 363 0.45 -0.46 1.42
CA TYR A 363 -0.58 0.24 2.19
C TYR A 363 -1.27 1.29 1.31
N GLY A 364 -2.49 1.71 1.66
CA GLY A 364 -3.15 2.83 1.00
C GLY A 364 -2.45 4.16 1.29
N VAL A 365 -2.38 4.53 2.57
CA VAL A 365 -1.77 5.77 3.05
C VAL A 365 -0.77 5.48 4.17
N ASP A 366 0.41 6.08 4.10
CA ASP A 366 1.44 6.04 5.15
C ASP A 366 1.75 7.45 5.62
N VAL A 367 1.61 7.70 6.93
CA VAL A 367 1.84 8.99 7.58
C VAL A 367 2.86 8.81 8.69
N GLU A 368 4.01 9.47 8.59
CA GLU A 368 5.07 9.40 9.60
C GLU A 368 5.46 10.80 10.08
N SER A 369 5.70 10.95 11.38
CA SER A 369 6.22 12.18 11.98
C SER A 369 5.49 13.42 11.46
N SER A 370 4.15 13.44 11.52
CA SER A 370 3.33 14.48 10.89
C SER A 370 2.23 14.98 11.82
N PHE A 371 1.65 16.14 11.51
CA PHE A 371 0.70 16.82 12.38
C PHE A 371 -0.53 17.29 11.62
N GLU A 372 -1.74 17.08 12.15
CA GLU A 372 -2.98 17.54 11.50
C GLU A 372 -3.09 16.99 10.05
N VAL A 373 -2.93 15.67 9.91
CA VAL A 373 -3.21 14.95 8.65
C VAL A 373 -4.60 14.34 8.74
N ARG A 374 -5.41 14.49 7.70
CA ARG A 374 -6.79 13.99 7.64
C ARG A 374 -6.97 13.08 6.43
N VAL A 375 -7.52 11.90 6.66
CA VAL A 375 -8.03 10.98 5.63
C VAL A 375 -9.51 10.83 5.91
N GLU A 376 -10.35 11.45 5.09
CA GLU A 376 -11.79 11.57 5.37
C GLU A 376 -12.71 11.29 4.18
N ASN A 377 -13.79 10.55 4.42
CA ASN A 377 -14.77 10.20 3.39
C ASN A 377 -14.13 9.48 2.18
N CYS A 378 -13.08 8.69 2.40
CA CYS A 378 -12.38 7.95 1.34
C CYS A 378 -12.84 6.49 1.26
N VAL A 379 -12.65 5.89 0.09
CA VAL A 379 -12.75 4.43 -0.13
C VAL A 379 -11.34 3.88 -0.37
N ILE A 380 -10.90 2.93 0.44
CA ILE A 380 -9.52 2.40 0.42
C ILE A 380 -9.61 0.88 0.34
N ARG A 381 -9.35 0.30 -0.84
CA ARG A 381 -9.64 -1.11 -1.13
C ARG A 381 -8.68 -1.75 -2.14
N ASP A 382 -8.74 -3.07 -2.29
CA ASP A 382 -7.85 -3.84 -3.16
C ASP A 382 -6.36 -3.52 -2.91
N LEU A 383 -5.90 -3.86 -1.70
CA LEU A 383 -4.63 -3.42 -1.13
C LEU A 383 -3.64 -4.58 -1.00
N GLY A 384 -2.38 -4.33 -1.36
CA GLY A 384 -1.31 -5.31 -1.19
C GLY A 384 -0.97 -5.56 0.28
N ALA A 385 -1.05 -4.52 1.13
CA ALA A 385 -0.90 -4.60 2.58
C ALA A 385 -2.14 -4.04 3.28
N GLY A 386 -2.00 -2.99 4.09
CA GLY A 386 -3.09 -2.44 4.91
C GLY A 386 -3.74 -1.15 4.38
N GLY A 387 -4.71 -0.62 5.12
CA GLY A 387 -5.45 0.60 4.76
C GLY A 387 -4.67 1.88 5.02
N VAL A 388 -4.68 2.35 6.26
CA VAL A 388 -4.05 3.60 6.69
C VAL A 388 -3.07 3.36 7.82
N LYS A 389 -1.81 3.73 7.62
CA LYS A 389 -0.76 3.67 8.63
C LYS A 389 -0.45 5.08 9.14
N ILE A 390 -0.79 5.34 10.41
CA ILE A 390 -0.39 6.54 11.14
C ILE A 390 0.78 6.15 12.05
N TRP A 391 1.99 6.31 11.52
CA TRP A 391 3.23 5.85 12.11
C TRP A 391 3.79 6.78 13.18
N HIS A 392 4.99 6.45 13.67
CA HIS A 392 5.64 7.10 14.80
C HIS A 392 5.75 8.62 14.65
N GLY A 393 5.62 9.31 15.78
CA GLY A 393 5.79 10.77 15.85
C GLY A 393 4.58 11.56 15.35
N CYS A 394 3.52 10.90 14.91
CA CYS A 394 2.31 11.58 14.46
C CYS A 394 1.48 12.14 15.61
N ARG A 395 0.88 13.31 15.37
CA ARG A 395 0.06 14.03 16.35
C ARG A 395 -1.20 14.58 15.69
N ARG A 396 -2.37 14.37 16.29
CA ARG A 396 -3.66 14.85 15.76
C ARG A 396 -3.89 14.46 14.30
N CYS A 397 -3.51 13.24 13.93
CA CYS A 397 -3.81 12.68 12.62
C CYS A 397 -5.14 11.93 12.72
N HIS A 398 -6.01 12.09 11.73
CA HIS A 398 -7.41 11.67 11.81
C HIS A 398 -7.80 10.84 10.58
N VAL A 399 -8.48 9.73 10.84
CA VAL A 399 -9.02 8.79 9.85
C VAL A 399 -10.51 8.68 10.13
N LEU A 400 -11.32 9.35 9.32
CA LEU A 400 -12.72 9.66 9.61
C LEU A 400 -13.65 9.22 8.47
N ASN A 401 -14.74 8.54 8.76
CA ASN A 401 -15.80 8.24 7.78
C ASN A 401 -15.31 7.52 6.51
N ASN A 402 -14.31 6.64 6.62
CA ASN A 402 -13.79 5.91 5.46
C ASN A 402 -14.35 4.48 5.39
N GLU A 403 -14.42 3.95 4.18
CA GLU A 403 -14.49 2.50 3.93
C GLU A 403 -13.06 2.01 3.69
N ILE A 404 -12.57 1.08 4.51
CA ILE A 404 -11.23 0.50 4.43
C ILE A 404 -11.39 -1.01 4.32
N ALA A 405 -11.21 -1.55 3.12
CA ALA A 405 -11.61 -2.92 2.80
C ALA A 405 -10.54 -3.69 2.01
N ASP A 406 -10.72 -5.00 1.88
CA ASP A 406 -10.07 -5.84 0.86
C ASP A 406 -8.54 -5.67 0.79
N GLY A 407 -7.85 -5.97 1.90
CA GLY A 407 -6.41 -5.82 2.02
C GLY A 407 -5.66 -7.07 2.46
N GLY A 408 -4.33 -7.02 2.31
CA GLY A 408 -3.41 -8.11 2.60
C GLY A 408 -3.19 -9.07 1.43
N HIS A 409 -3.47 -8.65 0.19
CA HIS A 409 -3.31 -9.51 -1.00
C HIS A 409 -1.87 -9.92 -1.30
N ILE A 410 -0.88 -9.15 -0.86
CA ILE A 410 0.54 -9.50 -0.93
C ILE A 410 1.08 -9.82 0.46
N TYR A 411 0.82 -8.93 1.41
CA TYR A 411 1.35 -8.96 2.76
C TYR A 411 0.19 -9.19 3.72
N GLY A 412 -0.11 -10.46 4.00
CA GLY A 412 -1.26 -10.91 4.78
C GLY A 412 -1.32 -10.33 6.19
N ALA A 413 -0.17 -9.99 6.78
CA ALA A 413 -0.07 -9.31 8.07
C ALA A 413 -0.51 -7.84 8.05
N GLY A 414 -0.80 -7.24 6.88
CA GLY A 414 -1.33 -5.88 6.79
C GLY A 414 -2.64 -5.70 7.56
N VAL A 415 -2.84 -4.53 8.18
CA VAL A 415 -4.04 -4.23 8.97
C VAL A 415 -4.84 -3.07 8.36
N GLY A 416 -6.14 -2.98 8.67
CA GLY A 416 -6.99 -1.88 8.22
C GLY A 416 -6.46 -0.51 8.65
N ALA A 417 -6.18 -0.35 9.95
CA ALA A 417 -5.52 0.85 10.47
C ALA A 417 -4.34 0.48 11.40
N LEU A 418 -3.14 0.98 11.08
CA LEU A 418 -1.94 0.81 11.91
C LEU A 418 -1.56 2.15 12.56
N ILE A 419 -1.82 2.28 13.85
CA ILE A 419 -1.54 3.47 14.64
C ILE A 419 -0.35 3.17 15.54
N GLY A 420 0.83 3.70 15.20
CA GLY A 420 2.06 3.48 15.95
C GLY A 420 2.14 4.29 17.25
N LYS A 421 3.33 4.82 17.54
CA LYS A 421 3.56 5.75 18.66
C LYS A 421 3.04 7.14 18.31
N THR A 422 1.75 7.37 18.56
CA THR A 422 1.03 8.58 18.14
C THR A 422 0.28 9.22 19.30
N ALA A 423 -0.01 10.51 19.15
CA ALA A 423 -0.74 11.26 20.15
C ALA A 423 -1.97 12.00 19.61
N GLY A 424 -3.12 11.81 20.25
CA GLY A 424 -4.37 12.46 19.86
C GLY A 424 -4.88 12.04 18.48
N THR A 425 -4.48 10.87 17.98
CA THR A 425 -5.01 10.29 16.75
C THR A 425 -6.49 9.95 16.93
N ARG A 426 -7.30 10.13 15.88
CA ARG A 426 -8.72 9.77 15.89
C ARG A 426 -9.02 8.83 14.73
N LEU A 427 -9.52 7.64 15.04
CA LEU A 427 -10.06 6.68 14.10
C LEU A 427 -11.55 6.55 14.41
N ILE A 428 -12.40 7.28 13.67
CA ILE A 428 -13.81 7.44 14.01
C ILE A 428 -14.72 7.19 12.79
N HIS A 429 -15.81 6.46 13.00
CA HIS A 429 -16.84 6.21 11.97
C HIS A 429 -16.32 5.54 10.70
N ASN A 430 -15.31 4.69 10.80
CA ASN A 430 -14.82 3.92 9.65
C ASN A 430 -15.49 2.55 9.61
N ASP A 431 -15.70 2.07 8.39
CA ASP A 431 -16.03 0.68 8.11
C ASP A 431 -14.75 -0.04 7.68
N ILE A 432 -14.31 -1.05 8.44
CA ILE A 432 -13.02 -1.72 8.26
C ILE A 432 -13.26 -3.23 8.12
N HIS A 433 -13.06 -3.77 6.92
CA HIS A 433 -13.37 -5.18 6.68
C HIS A 433 -12.49 -5.89 5.66
N ASP A 434 -12.66 -7.21 5.54
CA ASP A 434 -12.04 -8.04 4.51
C ASP A 434 -10.50 -8.18 4.56
N PHE A 435 -9.89 -8.07 5.75
CA PHE A 435 -8.44 -8.29 5.95
C PHE A 435 -8.11 -9.73 6.40
N TYR A 436 -6.89 -10.18 6.13
CA TYR A 436 -6.37 -11.48 6.58
C TYR A 436 -5.76 -11.49 7.99
N TYR A 437 -5.71 -10.34 8.65
CA TYR A 437 -5.18 -10.18 10.01
C TYR A 437 -6.08 -9.22 10.82
N SER A 438 -5.52 -8.30 11.61
CA SER A 438 -6.27 -7.42 12.49
C SER A 438 -6.92 -6.24 11.75
N GLY A 439 -8.03 -5.74 12.30
CA GLY A 439 -8.70 -4.53 11.79
C GLY A 439 -7.92 -3.28 12.16
N VAL A 440 -7.64 -3.10 13.45
CA VAL A 440 -6.91 -1.95 13.99
C VAL A 440 -5.79 -2.43 14.91
N SER A 441 -4.59 -1.88 14.75
CA SER A 441 -3.51 -2.00 15.73
C SER A 441 -3.14 -0.62 16.25
N VAL A 442 -3.08 -0.43 17.57
CA VAL A 442 -2.78 0.85 18.21
C VAL A 442 -1.69 0.74 19.28
N GLY A 443 -0.67 1.60 19.18
CA GLY A 443 0.53 1.57 19.99
C GLY A 443 1.60 0.63 19.43
N TRP A 444 2.82 0.70 20.00
CA TRP A 444 3.98 -0.07 19.49
C TRP A 444 5.04 -0.42 20.55
N THR A 445 4.83 -0.01 21.80
CA THR A 445 5.84 -0.23 22.85
C THR A 445 5.62 -1.60 23.48
N TRP A 446 6.48 -2.56 23.17
CA TRP A 446 6.45 -3.89 23.77
C TRP A 446 6.88 -3.84 25.24
N GLY A 447 5.97 -4.20 26.16
CA GLY A 447 6.20 -4.15 27.60
C GLY A 447 5.45 -2.99 28.28
N TYR A 448 5.78 -2.75 29.55
CA TYR A 448 5.08 -1.80 30.42
C TYR A 448 5.84 -0.49 30.65
N GLN A 449 6.94 -0.26 29.94
CA GLN A 449 7.68 1.00 30.01
C GLN A 449 6.87 2.19 29.49
N GLU A 450 7.33 3.39 29.84
CA GLU A 450 6.76 4.63 29.31
C GLU A 450 6.78 4.64 27.78
N ALA A 451 5.71 5.16 27.18
CA ALA A 451 5.51 5.14 25.75
C ALA A 451 4.98 6.49 25.26
N ASP A 452 5.43 6.91 24.08
CA ASP A 452 5.01 8.14 23.40
C ASP A 452 3.63 8.02 22.72
N THR A 453 2.75 7.20 23.28
CA THR A 453 1.40 6.94 22.77
C THR A 453 0.40 7.45 23.78
N TRP A 454 -0.44 8.42 23.43
CA TRP A 454 -1.40 8.97 24.40
C TRP A 454 -2.63 9.61 23.74
N GLY A 455 -3.76 9.59 24.43
CA GLY A 455 -4.96 10.32 24.04
C GLY A 455 -5.57 9.91 22.70
N ASN A 456 -5.25 8.72 22.17
CA ASN A 456 -5.82 8.25 20.91
C ASN A 456 -7.27 7.83 21.11
N ILE A 457 -8.11 8.05 20.09
CA ILE A 457 -9.55 7.80 20.15
C ILE A 457 -9.93 6.88 19.00
N ILE A 458 -10.44 5.70 19.33
CA ILE A 458 -10.92 4.69 18.38
C ILE A 458 -12.39 4.42 18.71
N GLU A 459 -13.30 5.04 17.97
CA GLU A 459 -14.73 5.05 18.33
C GLU A 459 -15.67 4.95 17.15
N TYR A 460 -16.81 4.30 17.37
CA TYR A 460 -17.89 4.19 16.37
C TYR A 460 -17.44 3.59 15.04
N ASN A 461 -16.40 2.77 15.04
CA ASN A 461 -15.99 2.01 13.85
C ASN A 461 -16.77 0.71 13.78
N HIS A 462 -17.07 0.26 12.58
CA HIS A 462 -17.56 -1.07 12.27
C HIS A 462 -16.38 -1.88 11.74
N ILE A 463 -16.05 -2.99 12.40
CA ILE A 463 -14.86 -3.79 12.10
C ILE A 463 -15.27 -5.25 11.95
N HIS A 464 -15.16 -5.82 10.75
CA HIS A 464 -15.67 -7.17 10.49
C HIS A 464 -14.96 -7.94 9.37
N ASP A 465 -15.30 -9.20 9.17
CA ASP A 465 -14.73 -10.09 8.14
C ASP A 465 -13.20 -10.15 8.15
N LEU A 466 -12.65 -10.39 9.34
CA LEU A 466 -11.21 -10.38 9.59
C LEU A 466 -10.60 -11.78 9.72
N GLY A 467 -9.30 -11.86 9.45
CA GLY A 467 -8.44 -13.01 9.74
C GLY A 467 -8.54 -14.12 8.70
N LYS A 468 -9.76 -14.46 8.28
CA LYS A 468 -10.04 -15.45 7.21
C LYS A 468 -9.25 -16.75 7.41
N TYR A 469 -9.02 -17.13 8.67
CA TYR A 469 -8.24 -18.30 9.10
C TYR A 469 -6.80 -18.35 8.56
N MET A 470 -6.20 -17.21 8.18
CA MET A 470 -4.86 -17.15 7.60
C MET A 470 -3.76 -17.02 8.66
N LEU A 471 -3.90 -16.05 9.57
CA LEU A 471 -2.93 -15.76 10.63
C LEU A 471 -3.57 -15.93 12.03
N SER A 472 -2.72 -15.89 13.06
CA SER A 472 -3.10 -15.98 14.47
C SER A 472 -2.61 -14.74 15.25
N ASP A 473 -2.93 -14.68 16.54
CA ASP A 473 -2.55 -13.58 17.44
C ASP A 473 -3.03 -12.21 16.95
N MET A 474 -4.33 -12.11 16.72
CA MET A 474 -4.97 -10.96 16.09
C MET A 474 -6.18 -10.49 16.88
N GLY A 475 -6.81 -9.39 16.43
CA GLY A 475 -8.11 -8.97 16.93
C GLY A 475 -8.75 -7.87 16.09
N GLY A 476 -10.00 -7.52 16.40
CA GLY A 476 -10.66 -6.36 15.79
C GLY A 476 -9.92 -5.06 16.11
N ILE A 477 -9.59 -4.85 17.38
CA ILE A 477 -8.67 -3.79 17.83
C ILE A 477 -7.61 -4.41 18.76
N TYR A 478 -6.35 -4.33 18.34
CA TYR A 478 -5.18 -4.81 19.07
C TYR A 478 -4.40 -3.64 19.68
N CYS A 479 -4.03 -3.73 20.95
CA CYS A 479 -3.33 -2.66 21.68
C CYS A 479 -1.93 -3.10 22.11
N LEU A 480 -0.94 -2.21 21.99
CA LEU A 480 0.43 -2.48 22.41
C LEU A 480 1.04 -1.33 23.22
N GLY A 481 1.46 -1.63 24.45
CA GLY A 481 2.13 -0.71 25.37
C GLY A 481 1.21 0.18 26.21
N THR A 482 1.81 0.96 27.11
CA THR A 482 1.11 1.95 27.96
C THR A 482 0.59 3.11 27.12
N GLN A 483 -0.70 3.47 27.22
CA GLN A 483 -1.31 4.52 26.39
C GLN A 483 -2.24 5.45 27.19
N PRO A 484 -1.71 6.38 28.00
CA PRO A 484 -2.53 7.22 28.88
C PRO A 484 -3.58 8.02 28.11
N GLY A 485 -4.83 7.97 28.57
CA GLY A 485 -5.94 8.72 27.97
C GLY A 485 -6.44 8.19 26.63
N THR A 486 -5.85 7.11 26.08
CA THR A 486 -6.39 6.43 24.90
C THR A 486 -7.75 5.79 25.24
N ARG A 487 -8.71 5.87 24.31
CA ARG A 487 -10.09 5.38 24.48
C ARG A 487 -10.52 4.54 23.29
N LEU A 488 -11.06 3.36 23.59
CA LEU A 488 -11.69 2.46 22.64
C LEU A 488 -13.15 2.28 23.10
N ARG A 489 -14.12 2.91 22.42
CA ARG A 489 -15.54 2.83 22.84
C ARG A 489 -16.49 2.85 21.66
N PHE A 490 -17.64 2.21 21.82
CA PHE A 490 -18.73 2.20 20.83
C PHE A 490 -18.36 1.62 19.45
N ASN A 491 -17.30 0.82 19.34
CA ASN A 491 -17.00 0.08 18.11
C ASN A 491 -17.89 -1.17 18.03
N LEU A 492 -18.36 -1.50 16.82
CA LEU A 492 -19.03 -2.76 16.52
C LEU A 492 -18.02 -3.70 15.87
N ILE A 493 -17.77 -4.84 16.51
CA ILE A 493 -16.79 -5.84 16.04
C ILE A 493 -17.47 -7.21 15.96
N HIS A 494 -17.43 -7.86 14.80
CA HIS A 494 -17.94 -9.21 14.59
C HIS A 494 -17.20 -9.91 13.43
N ASP A 495 -17.43 -11.21 13.22
CA ASP A 495 -16.81 -11.98 12.13
C ASP A 495 -15.27 -11.90 12.09
N VAL A 496 -14.65 -12.20 13.24
CA VAL A 496 -13.19 -12.23 13.41
C VAL A 496 -12.74 -13.68 13.57
N TYR A 497 -11.92 -14.17 12.63
CA TYR A 497 -11.55 -15.59 12.54
C TYR A 497 -10.03 -15.78 12.48
N SER A 498 -9.44 -16.23 13.57
CA SER A 498 -8.03 -16.61 13.61
C SER A 498 -7.79 -18.04 13.17
N ARG A 499 -6.55 -18.34 12.78
CA ARG A 499 -6.16 -19.67 12.30
C ARG A 499 -6.09 -20.70 13.44
N THR A 500 -5.42 -20.38 14.54
CA THR A 500 -5.20 -21.32 15.65
C THR A 500 -5.42 -20.73 17.05
N TYR A 501 -5.05 -19.48 17.30
CA TYR A 501 -5.18 -18.82 18.60
C TYR A 501 -5.23 -17.30 18.39
N GLY A 502 -5.78 -16.57 19.37
CA GLY A 502 -5.87 -15.10 19.36
C GLY A 502 -6.73 -14.57 18.20
N GLY A 503 -7.94 -14.10 18.49
CA GLY A 503 -8.89 -13.57 17.51
C GLY A 503 -10.03 -12.87 18.21
#